data_AF-A0A646KR07-F1
#
_entry.id   AF-A0A646KR07-F1
#
_cell.length_a   1.000
_cell.length_b   1.000
_cell.length_c   1.000
_cell.angle_alpha   90.00
_cell.angle_beta   90.00
_cell.angle_gamma   90.00
#
_symmetry.space_group_name_H-M   'P 1'
#
loop_
_entity.id
_entity.type
_entity.pdbx_description
1 polymer ?
#
loop_
_entity_poly.entity_id
_entity_poly.type
_entity_poly.pdbx_seq_one_letter_code
_entity_poly.pdbx_strand_id
1 'polypeptide(L)'
;MTVSANQPTAAAPRHNAKVITALRRFAISISVLNIAGYTFLGFEQPWIWPVFAVLTAYTVEISLEFVSAKVDGRAPRYAGGGFKGMVEFLFPAHITGLAVNMLTYVNDRVWVMLFGVIVAVGAKWVLRAPVKGRMRHYMNPSNFGIAIILLLFPWASIAPPYHFTEYLYGPADWVLPAIIITLGTLLNAKLTNRMWLIMAWLVGFVLQAVIRGIFLGTSIPAALGMMTGVAFVLFTNYMVTDPGTSPSKRSSQIAFGGGVAALYGVLTGFGIAYGIFFATALVCLIRGGYLWGLHFLDKQREAAAKAAAAPPAPVAVVPAPVPVAAAAGDPCQEGTCFHGACASKRAAETKKVGVPG
;
A
#
# COMPACT_ATOMS: atom_id res chain seq x y z
N MET A 1 -16.76 34.73 17.09
CA MET A 1 -16.86 33.40 16.43
C MET A 1 -16.53 32.35 17.47
N THR A 2 -17.57 31.82 18.10
CA THR A 2 -17.48 30.78 19.14
C THR A 2 -17.15 29.44 18.47
N VAL A 3 -15.96 28.92 18.74
CA VAL A 3 -15.58 27.56 18.35
C VAL A 3 -16.38 26.60 19.22
N SER A 4 -17.36 25.91 18.63
CA SER A 4 -18.05 24.78 19.27
C SER A 4 -17.05 23.68 19.58
N ALA A 5 -16.52 23.67 20.80
CA ALA A 5 -15.68 22.61 21.34
C ALA A 5 -16.55 21.57 22.06
N ASN A 6 -17.11 20.63 21.31
CA ASN A 6 -17.33 19.26 21.77
C ASN A 6 -17.90 18.41 20.62
N GLN A 7 -17.03 18.00 19.68
CA GLN A 7 -17.25 16.72 19.03
C GLN A 7 -16.35 15.70 19.73
N PRO A 8 -16.88 14.59 20.27
CA PRO A 8 -16.04 13.54 20.82
C PRO A 8 -15.10 13.07 19.72
N THR A 9 -13.79 13.22 19.94
CA THR A 9 -12.74 12.71 19.05
C THR A 9 -13.08 11.25 18.74
N ALA A 10 -13.49 10.97 17.51
CA ALA A 10 -13.91 9.64 17.10
C ALA A 10 -12.79 8.66 17.46
N ALA A 11 -13.10 7.70 18.34
CA ALA A 11 -12.13 6.72 18.79
C ALA A 11 -11.56 5.99 17.57
N ALA A 12 -10.23 5.93 17.47
CA ALA A 12 -9.58 5.32 16.32
C ALA A 12 -10.05 3.86 16.15
N PRO A 13 -10.33 3.41 14.91
CA PRO A 13 -10.87 2.09 14.67
C PRO A 13 -9.92 1.01 15.18
N ARG A 14 -10.38 0.22 16.16
CA ARG A 14 -9.62 -0.88 16.76
C ARG A 14 -9.59 -2.10 15.85
N HIS A 15 -8.47 -2.83 15.90
CA HIS A 15 -8.38 -4.15 15.27
C HIS A 15 -9.43 -5.09 15.87
N ASN A 16 -9.97 -5.98 15.05
CA ASN A 16 -10.87 -7.04 15.52
C ASN A 16 -10.13 -7.93 16.54
N ALA A 17 -10.81 -8.39 17.60
CA ALA A 17 -10.25 -9.25 18.65
C ALA A 17 -9.54 -10.50 18.09
N LYS A 18 -10.02 -11.07 16.98
CA LYS A 18 -9.34 -12.19 16.29
C LYS A 18 -7.96 -11.79 15.75
N VAL A 19 -7.85 -10.60 15.19
CA VAL A 19 -6.58 -10.06 14.64
C VAL A 19 -5.60 -9.76 15.77
N ILE A 20 -6.07 -9.17 16.87
CA ILE A 20 -5.22 -8.90 18.04
C ILE A 20 -4.68 -10.21 18.64
N THR A 21 -5.53 -11.23 18.76
CA THR A 21 -5.10 -12.56 19.23
C THR A 21 -4.06 -13.17 18.30
N ALA A 22 -4.24 -13.06 16.99
CA ALA A 22 -3.26 -13.55 16.01
C ALA A 22 -1.93 -12.80 16.11
N LEU A 23 -1.96 -11.47 16.18
CA LEU A 23 -0.78 -10.62 16.33
C LEU A 23 -0.03 -10.93 17.63
N ARG A 24 -0.74 -11.09 18.74
CA ARG A 24 -0.12 -11.44 20.02
C ARG A 24 0.59 -12.79 19.96
N ARG A 25 -0.09 -13.82 19.46
CA ARG A 25 0.51 -15.17 19.31
C ARG A 25 1.73 -15.13 18.42
N PHE A 26 1.66 -14.39 17.31
CA PHE A 26 2.79 -14.27 16.40
C PHE A 26 3.96 -13.49 17.03
N ALA A 27 3.69 -12.38 17.73
CA ALA A 27 4.70 -11.62 18.46
C ALA A 27 5.41 -12.49 19.52
N ILE A 28 4.68 -13.34 20.24
CA ILE A 28 5.28 -14.29 21.18
C ILE A 28 6.14 -15.32 20.42
N SER A 29 5.59 -15.98 19.40
CA SER A 29 6.31 -17.01 18.64
C SER A 29 7.60 -16.49 18.02
N ILE A 30 7.59 -15.31 17.40
CA ILE A 30 8.79 -14.73 16.78
C ILE A 30 9.82 -14.26 17.82
N SER A 31 9.37 -13.81 19.00
CA SER A 31 10.27 -13.48 20.11
C SER A 31 10.96 -14.72 20.65
N VAL A 32 10.19 -15.80 20.88
CA VAL A 32 10.73 -17.09 21.31
C VAL A 32 11.70 -17.63 20.27
N LEU A 33 11.36 -17.54 18.97
CA LEU A 33 12.24 -17.98 17.89
C LEU A 33 13.52 -17.15 17.79
N ASN A 34 13.48 -15.83 18.04
CA ASN A 34 14.70 -15.01 18.07
C ASN A 34 15.57 -15.36 19.28
N ILE A 35 14.98 -15.52 20.47
CA ILE A 35 15.71 -15.95 21.67
C ILE A 35 16.35 -17.32 21.44
N ALA A 36 15.59 -18.26 20.87
CA ALA A 36 16.08 -19.56 20.42
C ALA A 36 17.22 -19.44 19.41
N GLY A 37 17.06 -18.55 18.44
CA GLY A 37 18.06 -18.11 17.46
C GLY A 37 19.44 -17.92 18.08
N TYR A 38 19.50 -16.98 19.03
CA TYR A 38 20.74 -16.57 19.70
C TYR A 38 21.25 -17.54 20.76
N THR A 39 20.40 -18.45 21.26
CA THR A 39 20.78 -19.38 22.34
C THR A 39 21.16 -20.77 21.83
N PHE A 40 20.45 -21.32 20.85
CA PHE A 40 20.62 -22.72 20.43
C PHE A 40 20.39 -23.02 18.94
N LEU A 41 20.04 -22.05 18.08
CA LEU A 41 19.84 -22.33 16.64
C LEU A 41 21.03 -21.93 15.75
N GLY A 42 21.91 -21.04 16.25
CA GLY A 42 23.13 -20.64 15.53
C GLY A 42 23.13 -19.21 15.01
N PHE A 43 22.36 -18.29 15.58
CA PHE A 43 22.44 -16.88 15.16
C PHE A 43 23.78 -16.28 15.58
N GLU A 44 24.57 -15.90 14.59
CA GLU A 44 25.91 -15.34 14.77
C GLU A 44 25.88 -13.85 15.15
N GLN A 45 24.76 -13.15 14.93
CA GLN A 45 24.71 -11.71 15.17
C GLN A 45 24.82 -11.38 16.68
N PRO A 46 25.31 -10.18 17.04
CA PRO A 46 25.35 -9.76 18.44
C PRO A 46 23.97 -9.72 19.09
N TRP A 47 23.90 -10.13 20.36
CA TRP A 47 22.65 -10.24 21.14
C TRP A 47 21.91 -8.91 21.34
N ILE A 48 22.59 -7.78 21.12
CA ILE A 48 22.00 -6.44 21.20
C ILE A 48 21.22 -6.04 19.94
N TRP A 49 21.46 -6.68 18.80
CA TRP A 49 20.80 -6.37 17.53
C TRP A 49 19.27 -6.51 17.56
N PRO A 50 18.67 -7.60 18.08
CA PRO A 50 17.22 -7.68 18.18
C PRO A 50 16.62 -6.57 19.06
N VAL A 51 17.36 -6.13 20.09
CA VAL A 51 16.95 -5.01 20.94
C VAL A 51 16.93 -3.72 20.14
N PHE A 52 17.99 -3.41 19.39
CA PHE A 52 18.01 -2.23 18.52
C PHE A 52 16.94 -2.27 17.42
N ALA A 53 16.69 -3.44 16.83
CA ALA A 53 15.65 -3.62 15.82
C ALA A 53 14.25 -3.31 16.39
N VAL A 54 13.94 -3.85 17.58
CA VAL A 54 12.64 -3.62 18.24
C VAL A 54 12.49 -2.17 18.69
N LEU A 55 13.51 -1.58 19.33
CA LEU A 55 13.48 -0.18 19.75
C LEU A 55 13.30 0.77 18.57
N THR A 56 13.98 0.50 17.45
CA THR A 56 13.82 1.27 16.21
C THR A 56 12.42 1.12 15.66
N ALA A 57 11.89 -0.11 15.58
CA ALA A 57 10.54 -0.34 15.09
C ALA A 57 9.48 0.38 15.94
N TYR A 58 9.63 0.36 17.27
CA TYR A 58 8.73 1.04 18.20
C TYR A 58 8.81 2.55 18.06
N THR A 59 10.02 3.10 18.00
CA THR A 59 10.24 4.53 17.85
C THR A 59 9.62 5.05 16.55
N VAL A 60 9.82 4.35 15.44
CA VAL A 60 9.25 4.72 14.14
C VAL A 60 7.71 4.61 14.16
N GLU A 61 7.16 3.50 14.67
CA GLU A 61 5.71 3.29 14.69
C GLU A 61 4.99 4.32 15.59
N ILE A 62 5.53 4.63 16.76
CA ILE A 62 4.98 5.66 17.67
C ILE A 62 5.08 7.04 17.02
N SER A 63 6.22 7.39 16.43
CA SER A 63 6.45 8.70 15.82
C SER A 63 5.50 8.94 14.63
N LEU A 64 5.35 7.95 13.75
CA LEU A 64 4.46 8.05 12.59
C LEU A 64 2.98 8.08 12.99
N GLU A 65 2.59 7.33 14.02
CA GLU A 65 1.23 7.41 14.57
C GLU A 65 0.96 8.76 15.23
N PHE A 66 1.92 9.33 15.96
CA PHE A 66 1.79 10.66 16.54
C PHE A 66 1.58 11.73 15.46
N VAL A 67 2.41 11.71 14.41
CA VAL A 67 2.27 12.63 13.27
C VAL A 67 0.92 12.44 12.56
N SER A 68 0.54 11.21 12.24
CA SER A 68 -0.76 10.91 11.61
C SER A 68 -1.93 11.33 12.48
N ALA A 69 -1.88 11.06 13.79
CA ALA A 69 -2.95 11.42 14.71
C ALA A 69 -3.14 12.94 14.80
N LYS A 70 -2.02 13.69 14.82
CA LYS A 70 -2.03 15.16 14.82
C LYS A 70 -2.59 15.73 13.53
N VAL A 71 -2.21 15.18 12.37
CA VAL A 71 -2.72 15.61 11.06
C VAL A 71 -4.22 15.30 10.91
N ASP A 72 -4.66 14.13 11.37
CA ASP A 72 -6.06 13.69 11.28
C ASP A 72 -6.96 14.29 12.38
N GLY A 73 -6.41 15.09 13.32
CA GLY A 73 -7.16 15.65 14.44
C GLY A 73 -7.77 14.60 15.38
N ARG A 74 -7.17 13.41 15.46
CA ARG A 74 -7.66 12.26 16.24
C ARG A 74 -6.74 11.93 17.40
N ALA A 75 -7.27 11.26 18.42
CA ALA A 75 -6.41 10.69 19.46
C ALA A 75 -5.48 9.61 18.89
N PRO A 76 -4.21 9.52 19.34
CA PRO A 76 -3.30 8.45 18.97
C PRO A 76 -3.88 7.07 19.34
N ARG A 77 -3.71 6.08 18.47
CA ARG A 77 -4.21 4.71 18.65
C ARG A 77 -3.67 4.06 19.90
N TYR A 78 -2.41 4.31 20.22
CA TYR A 78 -1.75 3.76 21.41
C TYR A 78 -2.28 4.36 22.72
N ALA A 79 -2.93 5.53 22.70
CA ALA A 79 -3.51 6.15 23.89
C ALA A 79 -4.83 5.47 24.33
N GLY A 80 -5.47 4.72 23.43
CA GLY A 80 -6.76 4.09 23.70
C GLY A 80 -6.64 2.80 24.50
N GLY A 81 -7.14 2.78 25.75
CA GLY A 81 -7.20 1.56 26.59
C GLY A 81 -5.96 1.34 27.46
N GLY A 82 -5.21 2.40 27.76
CA GLY A 82 -4.07 2.40 28.67
C GLY A 82 -2.91 1.53 28.19
N PHE A 83 -2.17 0.95 29.14
CA PHE A 83 -0.99 0.11 28.87
C PHE A 83 -1.29 -1.04 27.89
N LYS A 84 -2.43 -1.70 28.05
CA LYS A 84 -2.85 -2.79 27.14
C LYS A 84 -3.01 -2.31 25.70
N GLY A 85 -3.58 -1.11 25.51
CA GLY A 85 -3.73 -0.49 24.19
C GLY A 85 -2.39 -0.19 23.52
N MET A 86 -1.42 0.31 24.29
CA MET A 86 -0.05 0.54 23.83
C MET A 86 0.61 -0.77 23.36
N VAL A 87 0.54 -1.83 24.16
CA VAL A 87 1.14 -3.13 23.80
C VAL A 87 0.48 -3.72 22.54
N GLU A 88 -0.85 -3.67 22.46
CA GLU A 88 -1.59 -4.16 21.29
C GLU A 88 -1.28 -3.37 20.01
N PHE A 89 -0.99 -2.07 20.14
CA PHE A 89 -0.54 -1.22 19.05
C PHE A 89 0.87 -1.59 18.58
N LEU A 90 1.78 -1.98 19.48
CA LEU A 90 3.17 -2.27 19.15
C LEU A 90 3.42 -3.66 18.56
N PHE A 91 2.50 -4.64 18.71
CA PHE A 91 2.72 -6.00 18.19
C PHE A 91 3.14 -6.06 16.72
N PRO A 92 2.49 -5.34 15.76
CA PRO A 92 2.91 -5.38 14.37
C PRO A 92 4.32 -4.84 14.13
N ALA A 93 4.73 -3.79 14.88
CA ALA A 93 6.07 -3.22 14.78
C ALA A 93 7.12 -4.18 15.39
N HIS A 94 6.81 -4.79 16.53
CA HIS A 94 7.64 -5.81 17.18
C HIS A 94 7.98 -6.97 16.24
N ILE A 95 6.94 -7.54 15.63
CA ILE A 95 7.07 -8.62 14.65
C ILE A 95 7.93 -8.18 13.46
N THR A 96 7.72 -6.96 12.97
CA THR A 96 8.48 -6.44 11.82
C THR A 96 9.96 -6.28 12.15
N GLY A 97 10.28 -5.68 13.31
CA GLY A 97 11.65 -5.48 13.76
C GLY A 97 12.41 -6.79 13.93
N LEU A 98 11.82 -7.74 14.65
CA LEU A 98 12.42 -9.07 14.85
C LEU A 98 12.54 -9.87 13.54
N ALA A 99 11.54 -9.79 12.65
CA ALA A 99 11.60 -10.49 11.38
C ALA A 99 12.72 -9.96 10.48
N VAL A 100 12.89 -8.63 10.39
CA VAL A 100 13.98 -8.03 9.60
C VAL A 100 15.34 -8.42 10.21
N ASN A 101 15.52 -8.27 11.53
CA ASN A 101 16.74 -8.71 12.21
C ASN A 101 17.09 -10.17 11.92
N MET A 102 16.12 -11.06 12.12
CA MET A 102 16.30 -12.50 11.99
C MET A 102 16.58 -12.97 10.57
N LEU A 103 16.00 -12.32 9.56
CA LEU A 103 16.03 -12.79 8.17
C LEU A 103 17.06 -12.05 7.31
N THR A 104 17.68 -10.99 7.81
CA THR A 104 18.77 -10.30 7.12
C THR A 104 20.11 -10.69 7.70
N TYR A 105 21.11 -10.76 6.83
CA TYR A 105 22.50 -10.88 7.20
C TYR A 105 23.27 -9.70 6.60
N VAL A 106 23.65 -8.76 7.46
CA VAL A 106 24.31 -7.49 7.08
C VAL A 106 25.73 -7.39 7.65
N ASN A 107 26.38 -8.54 7.88
CA ASN A 107 27.73 -8.65 8.46
C ASN A 107 27.85 -7.88 9.79
N ASP A 108 28.72 -6.86 9.86
CA ASP A 108 28.96 -5.99 11.02
C ASP A 108 28.14 -4.68 10.99
N ARG A 109 27.33 -4.47 9.95
CA ARG A 109 26.72 -3.17 9.62
C ARG A 109 25.30 -3.04 10.17
N VAL A 110 25.17 -2.98 11.49
CA VAL A 110 23.85 -2.93 12.18
C VAL A 110 22.91 -1.83 11.66
N TRP A 111 23.45 -0.67 11.25
CA TRP A 111 22.67 0.44 10.70
C TRP A 111 21.94 0.10 9.41
N VAL A 112 22.44 -0.84 8.60
CA VAL A 112 21.74 -1.32 7.41
C VAL A 112 20.50 -2.12 7.79
N MET A 113 20.59 -2.95 8.83
CA MET A 113 19.42 -3.63 9.40
C MET A 113 18.44 -2.61 10.00
N LEU A 114 18.92 -1.59 10.74
CA LEU A 114 18.04 -0.53 11.29
C LEU A 114 17.34 0.24 10.17
N PHE A 115 18.05 0.55 9.09
CA PHE A 115 17.48 1.16 7.89
C PHE A 115 16.36 0.29 7.30
N GLY A 116 16.57 -1.02 7.15
CA GLY A 116 15.51 -1.93 6.69
C GLY A 116 14.29 -1.94 7.60
N VAL A 117 14.48 -1.87 8.91
CA VAL A 117 13.38 -1.75 9.89
C VAL A 117 12.61 -0.44 9.69
N ILE A 118 13.31 0.69 9.52
CA ILE A 118 12.69 2.00 9.28
C ILE A 118 11.87 1.97 7.99
N VAL A 119 12.44 1.44 6.91
CA VAL A 119 11.75 1.30 5.62
C VAL A 119 10.54 0.37 5.74
N ALA A 120 10.68 -0.77 6.41
CA ALA A 120 9.61 -1.75 6.62
C ALA A 120 8.43 -1.13 7.37
N VAL A 121 8.69 -0.51 8.53
CA VAL A 121 7.65 0.11 9.35
C VAL A 121 7.05 1.32 8.62
N GLY A 122 7.88 2.20 8.05
CA GLY A 122 7.46 3.37 7.30
C GLY A 122 6.58 3.04 6.08
N ALA A 123 6.86 1.94 5.38
CA ALA A 123 6.06 1.50 4.24
C ALA A 123 4.59 1.24 4.60
N LYS A 124 4.26 0.83 5.83
CA LYS A 124 2.86 0.70 6.30
C LYS A 124 2.11 2.03 6.30
N TRP A 125 2.83 3.13 6.48
CA TRP A 125 2.29 4.48 6.57
C TRP A 125 2.15 5.13 5.21
N VAL A 126 3.14 4.92 4.34
CA VAL A 126 3.20 5.54 3.01
C VAL A 126 2.44 4.71 1.96
N LEU A 127 2.65 3.40 1.90
CA LEU A 127 2.14 2.54 0.84
C LEU A 127 0.78 1.94 1.20
N ARG A 128 -0.26 2.77 1.13
CA ARG A 128 -1.64 2.39 1.41
C ARG A 128 -2.50 2.41 0.13
N ALA A 129 -3.40 1.44 0.02
CA ALA A 129 -4.38 1.35 -1.05
C ALA A 129 -5.81 1.28 -0.49
N PRO A 130 -6.81 1.81 -1.20
CA PRO A 130 -8.20 1.73 -0.80
C PRO A 130 -8.71 0.29 -0.91
N VAL A 131 -9.11 -0.31 0.21
CA VAL A 131 -9.71 -1.64 0.27
C VAL A 131 -11.04 -1.54 0.99
N LYS A 132 -12.15 -1.72 0.26
CA LYS A 132 -13.52 -1.63 0.79
C LYS A 132 -13.76 -0.33 1.58
N GLY A 133 -13.37 0.81 1.01
CA GLY A 133 -13.56 2.13 1.61
C GLY A 133 -12.60 2.48 2.76
N ARG A 134 -11.62 1.63 3.09
CA ARG A 134 -10.57 1.94 4.08
C ARG A 134 -9.18 1.84 3.48
N MET A 135 -8.32 2.80 3.80
CA MET A 135 -6.91 2.76 3.43
C MET A 135 -6.19 1.68 4.23
N ARG A 136 -5.58 0.72 3.54
CA ARG A 136 -4.78 -0.35 4.15
C ARG A 136 -3.44 -0.45 3.47
N HIS A 137 -2.40 -0.78 4.22
CA HIS A 137 -1.11 -1.09 3.62
C HIS A 137 -1.27 -2.33 2.73
N TYR A 138 -0.66 -2.29 1.55
CA TYR A 138 -0.70 -3.41 0.62
C TYR A 138 0.63 -4.15 0.53
N MET A 139 1.71 -3.54 1.03
CA MET A 139 3.05 -4.09 1.00
C MET A 139 3.37 -4.83 2.29
N ASN A 140 3.88 -6.07 2.20
CA ASN A 140 4.36 -6.80 3.37
C ASN A 140 5.56 -6.02 3.97
N PRO A 141 5.45 -5.51 5.20
CA PRO A 141 6.42 -4.60 5.78
C PRO A 141 7.83 -5.17 5.86
N SER A 142 7.99 -6.31 6.54
CA SER A 142 9.31 -6.93 6.73
C SER A 142 9.88 -7.39 5.41
N ASN A 143 9.05 -7.99 4.54
CA ASN A 143 9.48 -8.41 3.21
C ASN A 143 9.97 -7.23 2.35
N PHE A 144 9.28 -6.09 2.41
CA PHE A 144 9.68 -4.89 1.69
C PHE A 144 10.97 -4.28 2.24
N GLY A 145 11.12 -4.19 3.57
CA GLY A 145 12.37 -3.74 4.17
C GLY A 145 13.56 -4.60 3.76
N ILE A 146 13.40 -5.93 3.77
CA ILE A 146 14.43 -6.88 3.30
C ILE A 146 14.72 -6.68 1.81
N ALA A 147 13.70 -6.59 0.97
CA ALA A 147 13.89 -6.35 -0.47
C ALA A 147 14.64 -5.04 -0.76
N ILE A 148 14.36 -3.97 -0.02
CA ILE A 148 15.07 -2.69 -0.17
C ILE A 148 16.51 -2.78 0.33
N ILE A 149 16.79 -3.51 1.41
CA ILE A 149 18.18 -3.79 1.82
C ILE A 149 18.91 -4.49 0.68
N LEU A 150 18.36 -5.59 0.16
CA LEU A 150 19.01 -6.39 -0.88
C LEU A 150 19.19 -5.61 -2.19
N LEU A 151 18.31 -4.65 -2.48
CA LEU A 151 18.41 -3.79 -3.66
C LEU A 151 19.50 -2.73 -3.53
N LEU A 152 19.61 -2.09 -2.36
CA LEU A 152 20.52 -0.96 -2.15
C LEU A 152 21.91 -1.38 -1.65
N PHE A 153 21.99 -2.53 -0.99
CA PHE A 153 23.21 -3.08 -0.39
C PHE A 153 23.43 -4.48 -0.96
N PRO A 154 24.00 -4.62 -2.18
CA PRO A 154 24.13 -5.91 -2.86
C PRO A 154 25.08 -6.89 -2.15
N TRP A 155 25.90 -6.40 -1.21
CA TRP A 155 26.75 -7.23 -0.34
C TRP A 155 26.00 -7.79 0.87
N ALA A 156 24.79 -7.29 1.17
CA ALA A 156 23.93 -7.86 2.18
C ALA A 156 23.22 -9.10 1.64
N SER A 157 22.91 -10.04 2.52
CA SER A 157 22.27 -11.30 2.17
C SER A 157 21.09 -11.59 3.10
N ILE A 158 20.40 -12.68 2.80
CA ILE A 158 19.42 -13.27 3.71
C ILE A 158 20.16 -14.15 4.71
N ALA A 159 19.64 -14.24 5.93
CA ALA A 159 20.13 -15.17 6.94
C ALA A 159 20.30 -16.59 6.34
N PRO A 160 21.52 -17.13 6.36
CA PRO A 160 21.78 -18.46 5.85
C PRO A 160 20.89 -19.53 6.52
N PRO A 161 20.48 -20.60 5.81
CA PRO A 161 19.63 -21.64 6.39
C PRO A 161 20.20 -22.29 7.67
N TYR A 162 21.53 -22.41 7.78
CA TYR A 162 22.19 -23.01 8.95
C TYR A 162 21.99 -22.20 10.23
N HIS A 163 21.74 -20.88 10.16
CA HIS A 163 21.44 -20.05 11.35
C HIS A 163 20.23 -20.58 12.14
N PHE A 164 19.38 -21.39 11.52
CA PHE A 164 18.20 -21.94 12.17
C PHE A 164 18.40 -23.36 12.69
N THR A 165 19.53 -24.02 12.42
CA THR A 165 19.72 -25.45 12.71
C THR A 165 21.16 -25.83 13.09
N GLU A 166 22.11 -24.90 13.20
CA GLU A 166 23.55 -25.18 13.37
C GLU A 166 23.88 -26.11 14.55
N TYR A 167 23.23 -25.86 15.70
CA TYR A 167 23.43 -26.65 16.92
C TYR A 167 22.32 -27.68 17.15
N LEU A 168 21.48 -27.92 16.15
CA LEU A 168 20.53 -29.03 16.15
C LEU A 168 21.22 -30.22 15.50
N TYR A 169 21.01 -31.41 16.07
CA TYR A 169 21.54 -32.65 15.52
C TYR A 169 20.51 -33.77 15.61
N GLY A 170 20.45 -34.60 14.58
CA GLY A 170 19.68 -35.84 14.56
C GLY A 170 18.16 -35.56 14.53
N PRO A 171 17.35 -36.12 15.45
CA PRO A 171 15.91 -35.88 15.44
C PRO A 171 15.51 -34.42 15.61
N ALA A 172 16.34 -33.61 16.29
CA ALA A 172 16.04 -32.19 16.56
C ALA A 172 15.95 -31.34 15.29
N ASP A 173 16.68 -31.73 14.23
CA ASP A 173 16.70 -31.06 12.92
C ASP A 173 15.32 -31.05 12.26
N TRP A 174 14.53 -32.10 12.53
CA TRP A 174 13.17 -32.24 12.00
C TRP A 174 12.11 -31.64 12.93
N VAL A 175 12.39 -31.58 14.23
CA VAL A 175 11.46 -31.06 15.24
C VAL A 175 11.18 -29.57 15.02
N LEU A 176 12.21 -28.75 14.81
CA LEU A 176 12.01 -27.30 14.64
C LEU A 176 11.17 -26.97 13.38
N PRO A 177 11.51 -27.45 12.17
CA PRO A 177 10.64 -27.28 11.00
C PRO A 177 9.22 -27.82 11.24
N ALA A 178 9.06 -28.98 11.88
CA ALA A 178 7.75 -29.55 12.16
C ALA A 178 6.90 -28.66 13.09
N ILE A 179 7.50 -28.08 14.13
CA ILE A 179 6.85 -27.12 15.02
C ILE A 179 6.41 -25.89 14.22
N ILE A 180 7.30 -25.31 13.41
CA ILE A 180 7.01 -24.10 12.62
C ILE A 180 5.90 -24.38 11.59
N ILE A 181 5.94 -25.51 10.89
CA ILE A 181 4.89 -25.93 9.94
C ILE A 181 3.57 -26.11 10.66
N THR A 182 3.57 -26.81 11.81
CA THR A 182 2.33 -27.11 12.54
C THR A 182 1.69 -25.83 13.08
N LEU A 183 2.47 -24.99 13.77
CA LEU A 183 1.98 -23.73 14.32
C LEU A 183 1.54 -22.76 13.20
N GLY A 184 2.33 -22.68 12.13
CA GLY A 184 2.06 -21.84 10.97
C GLY A 184 0.79 -22.27 10.24
N THR A 185 0.64 -23.56 9.97
CA THR A 185 -0.53 -24.14 9.31
C THR A 185 -1.77 -23.98 10.18
N LEU A 186 -1.69 -24.20 11.50
CA LEU A 186 -2.82 -24.00 12.41
C LEU A 186 -3.27 -22.54 12.46
N LEU A 187 -2.31 -21.60 12.50
CA LEU A 187 -2.60 -20.17 12.42
C LEU A 187 -3.30 -19.83 11.09
N ASN A 188 -2.79 -20.37 9.98
CA ASN A 188 -3.33 -20.08 8.66
C ASN A 188 -4.68 -20.74 8.35
N ALA A 189 -4.92 -21.92 8.91
CA ALA A 189 -6.17 -22.65 8.77
C ALA A 189 -7.28 -22.05 9.65
N LYS A 190 -6.99 -21.69 10.91
CA LYS A 190 -8.02 -21.28 11.88
C LYS A 190 -8.18 -19.77 12.02
N LEU A 191 -7.11 -18.98 11.88
CA LEU A 191 -7.14 -17.54 12.19
C LEU A 191 -7.14 -16.67 10.93
N THR A 192 -6.25 -16.92 9.97
CA THR A 192 -6.07 -16.02 8.80
C THR A 192 -6.75 -16.53 7.53
N ASN A 193 -7.14 -17.80 7.47
CA ASN A 193 -7.80 -18.45 6.32
C ASN A 193 -7.00 -18.30 5.00
N ARG A 194 -5.71 -18.61 5.05
CA ARG A 194 -4.75 -18.44 3.93
C ARG A 194 -4.32 -19.72 3.25
N MET A 195 -5.00 -20.84 3.50
CA MET A 195 -4.56 -22.13 2.97
C MET A 195 -4.53 -22.20 1.44
N TRP A 196 -5.48 -21.57 0.75
CA TRP A 196 -5.49 -21.52 -0.72
C TRP A 196 -4.27 -20.79 -1.29
N LEU A 197 -3.82 -19.73 -0.61
CA LEU A 197 -2.60 -19.01 -0.97
C LEU A 197 -1.37 -19.90 -0.79
N ILE A 198 -1.25 -20.56 0.36
CA ILE A 198 -0.12 -21.48 0.65
C ILE A 198 -0.06 -22.58 -0.39
N MET A 199 -1.18 -23.24 -0.68
CA MET A 199 -1.21 -24.32 -1.67
C MET A 199 -0.85 -23.84 -3.08
N ALA A 200 -1.37 -22.69 -3.52
CA ALA A 200 -1.04 -22.13 -4.82
C ALA A 200 0.44 -21.71 -4.91
N TRP A 201 1.00 -21.15 -3.83
CA TRP A 201 2.42 -20.84 -3.73
C TRP A 201 3.29 -22.10 -3.82
N LEU A 202 3.00 -23.14 -3.03
CA LEU A 202 3.78 -24.38 -3.01
C LEU A 202 3.71 -25.13 -4.34
N VAL A 203 2.51 -25.31 -4.89
CA VAL A 203 2.32 -25.94 -6.20
C VAL A 203 3.00 -25.13 -7.28
N GLY A 204 2.82 -23.80 -7.28
CA GLY A 204 3.50 -22.90 -8.21
C GLY A 204 5.02 -22.98 -8.09
N PHE A 205 5.56 -23.09 -6.88
CA PHE A 205 6.99 -23.20 -6.62
C PHE A 205 7.57 -24.48 -7.22
N VAL A 206 6.88 -25.61 -7.07
CA VAL A 206 7.29 -26.88 -7.69
C VAL A 206 7.19 -26.78 -9.21
N LEU A 207 6.09 -26.27 -9.74
CA LEU A 207 5.89 -26.13 -11.19
C LEU A 207 6.95 -25.24 -11.83
N GLN A 208 7.24 -24.07 -11.26
CA GLN A 208 8.27 -23.18 -11.81
C GLN A 208 9.66 -23.83 -11.77
N ALA A 209 9.97 -24.61 -10.72
CA ALA A 209 11.25 -25.32 -10.63
C ALA A 209 11.40 -26.38 -11.73
N VAL A 210 10.33 -27.14 -12.00
CA VAL A 210 10.28 -28.13 -13.09
C VAL A 210 10.40 -27.45 -14.45
N ILE A 211 9.63 -26.38 -14.69
CA ILE A 211 9.68 -25.62 -15.94
C ILE A 211 11.11 -25.12 -16.21
N ARG A 212 11.75 -24.48 -15.22
CA ARG A 212 13.14 -24.03 -15.36
C ARG A 212 14.11 -25.19 -15.54
N GLY A 213 13.86 -26.33 -14.92
CA GLY A 213 14.70 -27.51 -15.11
C GLY A 213 14.68 -28.01 -16.55
N ILE A 214 13.49 -28.01 -17.17
CA ILE A 214 13.30 -28.42 -18.56
C ILE A 214 13.87 -27.39 -19.54
N PHE A 215 13.59 -26.08 -19.33
CA PHE A 215 13.91 -25.04 -20.32
C PHE A 215 15.25 -24.34 -20.10
N LEU A 216 15.71 -24.20 -18.86
CA LEU A 216 16.94 -23.49 -18.50
C LEU A 216 18.05 -24.44 -18.02
N GLY A 217 17.82 -25.76 -18.06
CA GLY A 217 18.79 -26.76 -17.62
C GLY A 217 19.13 -26.71 -16.13
N THR A 218 18.30 -26.06 -15.30
CA THR A 218 18.53 -25.99 -13.85
C THR A 218 18.31 -27.38 -13.22
N SER A 219 19.17 -27.81 -12.30
CA SER A 219 18.91 -29.03 -11.52
C SER A 219 17.62 -28.89 -10.71
N ILE A 220 16.59 -29.68 -11.04
CA ILE A 220 15.28 -29.66 -10.35
C ILE A 220 15.44 -29.96 -8.85
N PRO A 221 16.20 -31.00 -8.42
CA PRO A 221 16.43 -31.24 -7.01
C PRO A 221 17.09 -30.06 -6.30
N ALA A 222 18.07 -29.40 -6.94
CA ALA A 222 18.73 -28.23 -6.37
C ALA A 222 17.75 -27.04 -6.22
N ALA A 223 16.90 -26.80 -7.22
CA ALA A 223 15.88 -25.76 -7.18
C ALA A 223 14.82 -26.02 -6.08
N LEU A 224 14.45 -27.28 -5.87
CA LEU A 224 13.53 -27.68 -4.80
C LEU A 224 14.20 -27.74 -3.41
N GLY A 225 15.53 -27.79 -3.36
CA GLY A 225 16.29 -27.85 -2.11
C GLY A 225 15.97 -26.71 -1.14
N MET A 226 15.61 -25.53 -1.63
CA MET A 226 15.16 -24.43 -0.77
C MET A 226 13.95 -24.80 0.10
N MET A 227 13.07 -25.69 -0.37
CA MET A 227 11.85 -26.07 0.35
C MET A 227 12.12 -26.80 1.67
N THR A 228 13.31 -27.39 1.83
CA THR A 228 13.69 -28.07 3.06
C THR A 228 14.21 -27.11 4.14
N GLY A 229 14.53 -25.86 3.77
CA GLY A 229 15.08 -24.87 4.69
C GLY A 229 14.04 -24.24 5.60
N VAL A 230 14.40 -24.00 6.86
CA VAL A 230 13.56 -23.30 7.85
C VAL A 230 13.13 -21.92 7.36
N ALA A 231 14.01 -21.19 6.68
CA ALA A 231 13.68 -19.88 6.11
C ALA A 231 12.53 -19.94 5.10
N PHE A 232 12.47 -20.98 4.26
CA PHE A 232 11.38 -21.17 3.30
C PHE A 232 10.06 -21.48 4.01
N VAL A 233 10.11 -22.32 5.06
CA VAL A 233 8.95 -22.64 5.88
C VAL A 233 8.40 -21.40 6.59
N LEU A 234 9.29 -20.59 7.18
CA LEU A 234 8.94 -19.33 7.83
C LEU A 234 8.31 -18.36 6.84
N PHE A 235 8.93 -18.18 5.67
CA PHE A 235 8.41 -17.34 4.62
C PHE A 235 7.00 -17.79 4.18
N THR A 236 6.83 -19.08 3.93
CA THR A 236 5.56 -19.69 3.47
C THR A 236 4.44 -19.53 4.49
N ASN A 237 4.73 -19.72 5.79
CA ASN A 237 3.70 -19.72 6.82
C ASN A 237 3.44 -18.35 7.45
N TYR A 238 4.42 -17.45 7.43
CA TYR A 238 4.38 -16.22 8.22
C TYR A 238 4.63 -14.93 7.44
N MET A 239 5.13 -15.00 6.20
CA MET A 239 5.38 -13.81 5.38
C MET A 239 4.44 -13.72 4.18
N VAL A 240 4.44 -14.72 3.29
CA VAL A 240 3.60 -14.68 2.08
C VAL A 240 2.10 -14.67 2.41
N THR A 241 1.74 -15.21 3.57
CA THR A 241 0.37 -15.30 4.10
C THR A 241 -0.05 -14.11 4.96
N ASP A 242 0.78 -13.07 5.09
CA ASP A 242 0.47 -11.92 5.95
C ASP A 242 -0.95 -11.40 5.69
N PRO A 243 -1.87 -11.46 6.67
CA PRO A 243 -3.26 -11.10 6.48
C PRO A 243 -3.46 -9.61 6.19
N GLY A 244 -2.49 -8.76 6.54
CA GLY A 244 -2.52 -7.33 6.23
C GLY A 244 -2.48 -7.07 4.72
N THR A 245 -1.75 -7.91 3.98
CA THR A 245 -1.33 -7.61 2.60
C THR A 245 -1.80 -8.63 1.58
N SER A 246 -2.06 -9.87 2.02
CA SER A 246 -2.64 -10.92 1.17
C SER A 246 -4.16 -10.76 0.98
N PRO A 247 -4.72 -11.16 -0.17
CA PRO A 247 -6.15 -11.04 -0.46
C PRO A 247 -7.01 -12.05 0.32
N SER A 248 -8.30 -11.74 0.55
CA SER A 248 -9.23 -12.61 1.31
C SER A 248 -9.97 -13.65 0.47
N LYS A 249 -10.37 -13.31 -0.77
CA LYS A 249 -11.13 -14.20 -1.66
C LYS A 249 -10.26 -15.38 -2.13
N ARG A 250 -10.84 -16.58 -2.24
CA ARG A 250 -10.12 -17.82 -2.62
C ARG A 250 -9.40 -17.70 -3.98
N SER A 251 -10.09 -17.23 -5.01
CA SER A 251 -9.49 -17.03 -6.34
C SER A 251 -8.34 -16.03 -6.32
N SER A 252 -8.51 -14.92 -5.60
CA SER A 252 -7.44 -13.93 -5.43
C SER A 252 -6.26 -14.46 -4.62
N GLN A 253 -6.49 -15.35 -3.64
CA GLN A 253 -5.41 -16.04 -2.91
C GLN A 253 -4.60 -16.94 -3.84
N ILE A 254 -5.26 -17.69 -4.71
CA ILE A 254 -4.59 -18.54 -5.70
C ILE A 254 -3.78 -17.69 -6.68
N ALA A 255 -4.37 -16.62 -7.23
CA ALA A 255 -3.67 -15.70 -8.12
C ALA A 255 -2.47 -15.03 -7.44
N PHE A 256 -2.60 -14.67 -6.16
CA PHE A 256 -1.51 -14.09 -5.39
C PHE A 256 -0.38 -15.10 -5.15
N GLY A 257 -0.68 -16.27 -4.58
CA GLY A 257 0.34 -17.29 -4.29
C GLY A 257 1.02 -17.82 -5.56
N GLY A 258 0.24 -18.12 -6.60
CA GLY A 258 0.75 -18.51 -7.90
C GLY A 258 1.56 -17.40 -8.58
N GLY A 259 1.14 -16.15 -8.45
CA GLY A 259 1.89 -14.99 -8.95
C GLY A 259 3.24 -14.81 -8.27
N VAL A 260 3.33 -15.02 -6.95
CA VAL A 260 4.62 -14.95 -6.24
C VAL A 260 5.54 -16.06 -6.73
N ALA A 261 5.02 -17.29 -6.93
CA ALA A 261 5.80 -18.39 -7.48
C ALA A 261 6.28 -18.14 -8.91
N ALA A 262 5.41 -17.60 -9.77
CA ALA A 262 5.75 -17.26 -11.14
C ALA A 262 6.85 -16.18 -11.19
N LEU A 263 6.69 -15.07 -10.46
CA LEU A 263 7.71 -14.02 -10.40
C LEU A 263 9.01 -14.53 -9.78
N TYR A 264 8.95 -15.38 -8.75
CA TYR A 264 10.15 -16.01 -8.19
C TYR A 264 10.90 -16.82 -9.24
N GLY A 265 10.18 -17.62 -10.04
CA GLY A 265 10.76 -18.43 -11.10
C GLY A 265 11.42 -17.60 -12.19
N VAL A 266 10.79 -16.49 -12.59
CA VAL A 266 11.32 -15.51 -13.55
C VAL A 266 12.58 -14.83 -13.01
N LEU A 267 12.52 -14.26 -11.80
CA LEU A 267 13.66 -13.54 -11.19
C LEU A 267 14.87 -14.45 -11.02
N THR A 268 14.65 -15.63 -10.44
CA THR A 268 15.73 -16.61 -10.27
C THR A 268 16.19 -17.13 -11.64
N GLY A 269 15.36 -17.04 -12.69
CA GLY A 269 15.69 -17.46 -14.06
C GLY A 269 16.67 -16.50 -14.72
N PHE A 270 16.57 -15.22 -14.36
CA PHE A 270 17.55 -14.18 -14.67
C PHE A 270 18.78 -14.19 -13.74
N GLY A 271 18.92 -15.19 -12.87
CA GLY A 271 20.04 -15.28 -11.93
C GLY A 271 19.97 -14.31 -10.75
N ILE A 272 18.81 -13.69 -10.50
CA ILE A 272 18.64 -12.81 -9.34
C ILE A 272 18.52 -13.66 -8.08
N ALA A 273 19.52 -13.55 -7.19
CA ALA A 273 19.52 -14.20 -5.89
C ALA A 273 18.39 -13.66 -5.00
N TYR A 274 18.01 -14.43 -3.98
CA TYR A 274 17.05 -13.99 -2.96
C TYR A 274 15.66 -13.62 -3.51
N GLY A 275 15.29 -14.22 -4.65
CA GLY A 275 14.12 -13.86 -5.44
C GLY A 275 12.78 -13.92 -4.71
N ILE A 276 12.64 -14.70 -3.62
CA ILE A 276 11.35 -14.85 -2.91
C ILE A 276 10.87 -13.52 -2.29
N PHE A 277 11.80 -12.70 -1.80
CA PHE A 277 11.49 -11.40 -1.20
C PHE A 277 11.12 -10.38 -2.26
N PHE A 278 11.91 -10.32 -3.34
CA PHE A 278 11.63 -9.48 -4.50
C PHE A 278 10.30 -9.85 -5.18
N ALA A 279 10.05 -11.15 -5.38
CA ALA A 279 8.81 -11.64 -5.98
C ALA A 279 7.59 -11.19 -5.17
N THR A 280 7.62 -11.37 -3.84
CA THR A 280 6.50 -10.96 -2.97
C THR A 280 6.32 -9.44 -2.97
N ALA A 281 7.41 -8.67 -2.95
CA ALA A 281 7.35 -7.21 -3.02
C ALA A 281 6.72 -6.76 -4.35
N LEU A 282 7.11 -7.35 -5.47
CA LEU A 282 6.56 -7.05 -6.79
C LEU A 282 5.08 -7.46 -6.91
N VAL A 283 4.67 -8.64 -6.45
CA VAL A 283 3.25 -9.03 -6.46
C VAL A 283 2.42 -8.09 -5.59
N CYS A 284 2.90 -7.73 -4.40
CA CYS A 284 2.24 -6.75 -3.55
C CYS A 284 2.13 -5.39 -4.25
N LEU A 285 3.19 -4.94 -4.94
CA LEU A 285 3.19 -3.70 -5.72
C LEU A 285 2.15 -3.72 -6.85
N ILE A 286 2.15 -4.78 -7.66
CA ILE A 286 1.18 -4.99 -8.75
C ILE A 286 -0.25 -4.98 -8.20
N ARG A 287 -0.50 -5.69 -7.09
CA ARG A 287 -1.80 -5.71 -6.42
C ARG A 287 -2.19 -4.32 -5.90
N GLY A 288 -1.26 -3.59 -5.29
CA GLY A 288 -1.48 -2.23 -4.81
C GLY A 288 -1.87 -1.29 -5.95
N GLY A 289 -1.15 -1.35 -7.07
CA GLY A 289 -1.46 -0.61 -8.29
C GLY A 289 -2.82 -0.98 -8.87
N TYR A 290 -3.15 -2.27 -8.92
CA TYR A 290 -4.47 -2.75 -9.37
C TYR A 290 -5.62 -2.19 -8.51
N LEU A 291 -5.46 -2.16 -7.18
CA LEU A 291 -6.46 -1.60 -6.27
C LEU A 291 -6.65 -0.09 -6.48
N TRP A 292 -5.58 0.65 -6.70
CA TRP A 292 -5.65 2.07 -7.06
C TRP A 292 -6.31 2.28 -8.43
N GLY A 293 -5.99 1.46 -9.41
CA GLY A 293 -6.62 1.48 -10.74
C GLY A 293 -8.13 1.30 -10.66
N LEU A 294 -8.60 0.29 -9.91
CA LEU A 294 -10.04 0.09 -9.67
C LEU A 294 -10.68 1.31 -9.00
N HIS A 295 -10.04 1.88 -7.99
CA HIS A 295 -10.57 3.05 -7.29
C HIS A 295 -10.71 4.28 -8.22
N PHE A 296 -9.73 4.52 -9.11
CA PHE A 296 -9.85 5.60 -10.08
C PHE A 296 -10.94 5.35 -11.12
N LEU A 297 -11.11 4.11 -11.58
CA LEU A 297 -12.18 3.72 -12.49
C LEU A 297 -13.56 3.88 -11.85
N ASP A 298 -13.73 3.46 -10.61
CA ASP A 298 -15.00 3.60 -9.87
C ASP A 298 -15.33 5.09 -9.67
N LYS A 299 -14.34 5.91 -9.31
CA LYS A 299 -14.51 7.37 -9.19
C LYS A 299 -14.91 8.02 -10.52
N GLN A 300 -14.35 7.57 -11.65
CA GLN A 300 -14.74 8.05 -12.98
C GLN A 300 -16.16 7.63 -13.33
N ARG A 301 -16.56 6.39 -13.02
CA ARG A 301 -17.94 5.90 -13.24
C ARG A 301 -18.94 6.67 -12.40
N GLU A 302 -18.62 6.96 -11.14
CA GLU A 302 -19.46 7.79 -10.27
C GLU A 302 -19.59 9.22 -10.80
N ALA A 303 -18.50 9.81 -11.30
CA ALA A 303 -18.52 11.14 -11.91
C ALA A 303 -19.36 11.16 -13.20
N ALA A 304 -19.21 10.16 -14.06
CA ALA A 304 -20.00 10.02 -15.29
C ALA A 304 -21.49 9.80 -15.00
N ALA A 305 -21.82 8.97 -14.01
CA ALA A 305 -23.19 8.74 -13.57
C ALA A 305 -23.82 10.03 -12.99
N LYS A 306 -23.07 10.82 -12.23
CA LYS A 306 -23.52 12.13 -11.73
C LYS A 306 -23.74 13.13 -12.85
N ALA A 307 -22.87 13.16 -13.86
CA ALA A 307 -23.02 14.02 -15.02
C ALA A 307 -24.25 13.63 -15.88
N ALA A 308 -24.49 12.34 -16.07
CA ALA A 308 -25.67 11.84 -16.79
C ALA A 308 -26.99 12.05 -16.04
N ALA A 309 -26.95 12.08 -14.71
CA ALA A 309 -28.11 12.37 -13.86
C ALA A 309 -28.34 13.88 -13.62
N ALA A 310 -27.45 14.75 -14.10
CA ALA A 310 -27.63 16.19 -13.98
C ALA A 310 -28.83 16.61 -14.86
N PRO A 311 -29.81 17.36 -14.31
CA PRO A 311 -30.94 17.84 -15.09
C PRO A 311 -30.44 18.69 -16.27
N PRO A 312 -31.11 18.64 -17.43
CA PRO A 312 -30.73 19.46 -18.58
C PRO A 312 -30.67 20.92 -18.12
N ALA A 313 -29.59 21.61 -18.52
CA ALA A 313 -29.42 23.03 -18.23
C ALA A 313 -30.72 23.77 -18.64
N PRO A 314 -31.23 24.69 -17.82
CA PRO A 314 -32.39 25.47 -18.19
C PRO A 314 -32.09 26.10 -19.55
N VAL A 315 -32.92 25.77 -20.54
CA VAL A 315 -32.85 26.40 -21.86
C VAL A 315 -32.89 27.89 -21.59
N ALA A 316 -31.80 28.59 -21.90
CA ALA A 316 -31.77 30.03 -21.81
C ALA A 316 -32.91 30.54 -22.69
N VAL A 317 -33.99 30.99 -22.06
CA VAL A 317 -35.06 31.68 -22.75
C VAL A 317 -34.40 32.92 -23.33
N VAL A 318 -34.10 32.87 -24.64
CA VAL A 318 -33.67 34.04 -25.38
C VAL A 318 -34.78 35.06 -25.17
N PRO A 319 -34.53 36.20 -24.49
CA PRO A 319 -35.56 37.20 -24.33
C PRO A 319 -36.02 37.59 -25.74
N ALA A 320 -37.34 37.53 -25.96
CA ALA A 320 -37.93 37.93 -27.22
C ALA A 320 -37.39 39.31 -27.62
N PRO A 321 -37.00 39.52 -28.89
CA PRO A 321 -36.54 40.83 -29.33
C PRO A 321 -37.61 41.86 -29.01
N VAL A 322 -37.25 42.82 -28.15
CA VAL A 322 -38.12 43.95 -27.83
C VAL A 322 -38.39 44.67 -29.14
N PRO A 323 -39.66 44.83 -29.57
CA PRO A 323 -39.95 45.62 -30.75
C PRO A 323 -39.48 47.05 -30.47
N VAL A 324 -38.46 47.49 -31.22
CA VAL A 324 -38.07 48.89 -31.25
C VAL A 324 -39.27 49.65 -31.79
N ALA A 325 -39.87 50.48 -30.94
CA ALA A 325 -40.92 51.40 -31.37
C ALA A 325 -40.35 52.25 -32.52
N ALA A 326 -40.94 52.13 -33.70
CA ALA A 326 -40.67 53.05 -34.80
C ALA A 326 -40.92 54.47 -34.29
N ALA A 327 -39.91 55.33 -34.38
CA ALA A 327 -40.06 56.73 -34.04
C ALA A 327 -41.18 57.32 -34.91
N ALA A 328 -42.28 57.68 -34.26
CA ALA A 328 -43.41 58.37 -34.88
C ALA A 328 -43.05 59.85 -35.02
N GLY A 329 -42.20 60.17 -36.00
CA GLY A 329 -41.83 61.53 -36.36
C GLY A 329 -41.76 61.64 -37.87
N ASP A 330 -42.38 62.65 -38.47
CA ASP A 330 -42.26 62.92 -39.90
C ASP A 330 -40.82 63.40 -40.18
N PRO A 331 -39.98 62.60 -40.88
CA PRO A 331 -38.58 62.94 -41.13
C PRO A 331 -38.41 64.25 -41.92
N CYS A 332 -39.46 64.72 -42.59
CA CYS A 332 -39.48 65.99 -43.31
C CYS A 332 -39.63 67.20 -42.40
N GLN A 333 -40.33 67.07 -41.26
CA GLN A 333 -40.44 68.11 -40.23
C GLN A 333 -39.17 68.19 -39.38
N GLU A 334 -38.57 67.03 -39.06
CA GLU A 334 -37.39 66.92 -38.20
C GLU A 334 -36.07 67.20 -38.92
N GLY A 335 -36.11 67.41 -40.25
CA GLY A 335 -34.91 67.69 -41.04
C GLY A 335 -33.96 66.50 -41.13
N THR A 336 -34.41 65.28 -40.88
CA THR A 336 -33.58 64.06 -40.96
C THR A 336 -33.73 63.34 -42.30
N CYS A 337 -34.62 63.82 -43.18
CA CYS A 337 -34.82 63.24 -44.51
C CYS A 337 -33.76 63.68 -45.54
N PHE A 338 -33.47 62.77 -46.49
CA PHE A 338 -32.53 62.96 -47.60
C PHE A 338 -33.24 63.16 -48.95
N HIS A 339 -34.49 63.63 -48.96
CA HIS A 339 -35.19 63.97 -50.20
C HIS A 339 -34.59 65.24 -50.83
N GLY A 340 -34.35 65.20 -52.14
CA GLY A 340 -33.68 66.28 -52.88
C GLY A 340 -34.35 67.66 -52.75
N ALA A 341 -35.68 67.72 -52.60
CA ALA A 341 -36.44 68.95 -52.41
C ALA A 341 -36.28 69.57 -51.00
N CYS A 342 -36.08 68.75 -49.96
CA CYS A 342 -35.84 69.21 -48.59
C CYS A 342 -34.37 69.60 -48.38
N ALA A 343 -33.44 68.94 -49.07
CA ALA A 343 -32.04 69.33 -49.10
C ALA A 343 -31.82 70.71 -49.78
N SER A 344 -32.53 70.97 -50.88
CA SER A 344 -32.40 72.25 -51.62
C SER A 344 -32.96 73.46 -50.86
N LYS A 345 -34.07 73.31 -50.12
CA LYS A 345 -34.58 74.38 -49.24
C LYS A 345 -33.60 74.77 -48.13
N ARG A 346 -32.94 73.79 -47.49
CA ARG A 346 -31.92 74.05 -46.44
C ARG A 346 -30.68 74.78 -46.99
N ALA A 347 -30.26 74.44 -48.21
CA ALA A 347 -29.17 75.13 -48.89
C ALA A 347 -29.54 76.58 -49.29
N ALA A 348 -30.82 76.86 -49.53
CA ALA A 348 -31.31 78.22 -49.83
C ALA A 348 -31.40 79.11 -48.57
N GLU A 349 -31.75 78.55 -47.41
CA GLU A 349 -31.83 79.28 -46.13
C GLU A 349 -30.44 79.61 -45.57
N THR A 350 -29.46 78.71 -45.71
CA THR A 350 -28.06 78.97 -45.31
C THR A 350 -27.41 80.09 -46.13
N LYS A 351 -27.89 80.35 -47.36
CA LYS A 351 -27.40 81.45 -48.21
C LYS A 351 -27.91 82.84 -47.83
N LYS A 352 -28.93 82.94 -46.96
CA LYS A 352 -29.49 84.22 -46.48
C LYS A 352 -28.85 84.75 -45.18
N VAL A 353 -27.97 83.97 -44.56
CA VAL A 353 -27.26 84.35 -43.31
C VAL A 353 -25.79 84.64 -43.61
N GLY A 354 -25.56 85.55 -44.57
CA GLY A 354 -24.24 86.05 -44.95
C GLY A 354 -24.06 87.52 -44.56
N VAL A 355 -23.33 87.73 -43.44
CA VAL A 355 -22.63 88.95 -42.96
C VAL A 355 -23.46 90.23 -42.69
N PRO A 356 -23.52 90.71 -41.43
CA PRO A 356 -23.87 92.10 -41.13
C PRO A 356 -22.67 93.04 -41.38
N GLY A 357 -22.94 94.15 -42.07
CA GLY A 357 -22.28 95.43 -41.86
C GLY A 357 -23.27 96.37 -41.17
#